data_AF-A0A512B992-F1
#
_entry.id   AF-A0A512B992-F1
#
_cell.length_a   1.000
_cell.length_b   1.000
_cell.length_c   1.000
_cell.angle_alpha   90.00
_cell.angle_beta   90.00
_cell.angle_gamma   90.00
#
_symmetry.space_group_name_H-M   'P 1'
#
loop_
_entity.id
_entity.type
_entity.pdbx_description
1 polymer ?
#
loop_
_entity_poly.entity_id
_entity_poly.type
_entity_poly.pdbx_seq_one_letter_code
_entity_poly.pdbx_strand_id
1 'polypeptide(L)'
;MAVLKFRAYYEEDESVYRDIVVKHTQTFADLHSAILKAYEFDNKHAATFYRSNDNWQRGREISLQKYDKEYKAEPLIMSETTIGSEIKDPNQKFIYTYDFVKGWTFLVELINVSKEESPKTSYPSTARSEGIGPAQYGTKSLLGDKFVDIEEKYDLSAGAEGFGREGVSDTGVDAEETEDETFTDESEGGTHEEEY
;
A
#
# COMPACT_ATOMS: atom_id res chain seq x y z
N MET A 1 16.79 -23.34 -6.13
CA MET A 1 15.81 -22.92 -7.16
C MET A 1 15.72 -21.42 -7.13
N ALA A 2 15.51 -20.75 -8.27
CA ALA A 2 15.38 -19.29 -8.27
C ALA A 2 14.14 -18.86 -7.46
N VAL A 3 14.35 -17.86 -6.61
CA VAL A 3 13.33 -17.18 -5.79
C VAL A 3 13.17 -15.77 -6.34
N LEU A 4 11.93 -15.40 -6.60
CA LEU A 4 11.54 -14.12 -7.17
C LEU A 4 10.87 -13.29 -6.06
N LYS A 5 11.25 -12.03 -5.95
CA LYS A 5 10.61 -11.09 -5.02
C LYS A 5 9.80 -10.08 -5.82
N PHE A 6 8.49 -10.11 -5.63
CA PHE A 6 7.58 -9.13 -6.18
C PHE A 6 7.22 -8.10 -5.13
N ARG A 7 7.19 -6.84 -5.51
CA ARG A 7 6.51 -5.80 -4.74
C ARG A 7 5.12 -5.61 -5.32
N ALA A 8 4.10 -5.76 -4.49
CA ALA A 8 2.72 -5.44 -4.83
C ALA A 8 2.39 -4.10 -4.16
N TYR A 9 2.22 -3.04 -4.95
CA TYR A 9 1.75 -1.73 -4.52
C TYR A 9 0.22 -1.69 -4.58
N TYR A 10 -0.42 -1.00 -3.65
CA TYR A 10 -1.83 -0.64 -3.79
C TYR A 10 -1.97 0.52 -4.79
N GLU A 11 -2.81 0.38 -5.82
CA GLU A 11 -2.88 1.36 -6.92
C GLU A 11 -3.28 2.77 -6.45
N GLU A 12 -4.15 2.89 -5.45
CA GLU A 12 -4.58 4.20 -4.95
C GLU A 12 -3.58 4.86 -4.00
N ASP A 13 -2.63 4.10 -3.44
CA ASP A 13 -1.58 4.60 -2.56
C ASP A 13 -0.31 3.73 -2.66
N GLU A 14 0.64 4.19 -3.49
CA GLU A 14 1.91 3.51 -3.73
C GLU A 14 2.82 3.44 -2.50
N SER A 15 2.55 4.24 -1.44
CA SER A 15 3.28 4.13 -0.18
C SER A 15 2.93 2.85 0.60
N VAL A 16 1.79 2.21 0.27
CA VAL A 16 1.32 0.96 0.85
C VAL A 16 1.68 -0.21 -0.05
N TYR A 17 2.66 -1.02 0.35
CA TYR A 17 3.10 -2.16 -0.45
C TYR A 17 3.45 -3.40 0.38
N ARG A 18 3.48 -4.55 -0.29
CA ARG A 18 3.94 -5.84 0.27
C ARG A 18 5.00 -6.44 -0.64
N ASP A 19 6.16 -6.81 -0.07
CA ASP A 19 7.17 -7.58 -0.79
C ASP A 19 6.91 -9.06 -0.54
N ILE A 20 6.64 -9.81 -1.60
CA ILE A 20 6.27 -11.22 -1.57
C ILE A 20 7.35 -12.01 -2.28
N VAL A 21 7.87 -13.03 -1.61
CA VAL A 21 8.85 -13.96 -2.17
C VAL A 21 8.18 -15.27 -2.58
N VAL A 22 8.40 -15.69 -3.82
CA VAL A 22 7.85 -16.91 -4.42
C VAL A 22 8.94 -17.66 -5.18
N LYS A 23 8.82 -18.97 -5.32
CA LYS A 23 9.69 -19.75 -6.20
C LYS A 23 9.24 -19.59 -7.65
N HIS A 24 10.16 -19.60 -8.60
CA HIS A 24 9.81 -19.56 -10.02
C HIS A 24 8.94 -20.75 -10.48
N THR A 25 8.99 -21.90 -9.78
CA THR A 25 8.16 -23.08 -10.04
C THR A 25 6.76 -23.01 -9.46
N GLN A 26 6.49 -22.07 -8.55
CA GLN A 26 5.15 -21.85 -8.02
C GLN A 26 4.25 -21.19 -9.07
N THR A 27 2.95 -21.24 -8.83
CA THR A 27 1.93 -20.80 -9.76
C THR A 27 1.47 -19.37 -9.48
N PHE A 28 0.76 -18.77 -10.42
CA PHE A 28 0.07 -17.50 -10.16
C PHE A 28 -1.05 -17.66 -9.12
N ALA A 29 -1.58 -18.87 -8.91
CA ALA A 29 -2.54 -19.12 -7.83
C ALA A 29 -1.89 -19.03 -6.44
N ASP A 30 -0.62 -19.46 -6.33
CA ASP A 30 0.18 -19.29 -5.11
C ASP A 30 0.46 -17.81 -4.84
N LEU A 31 0.84 -17.05 -5.88
CA LEU A 31 1.08 -15.60 -5.77
C LEU A 31 -0.20 -14.83 -5.42
N HIS A 32 -1.34 -15.15 -6.06
CA HIS A 32 -2.67 -14.64 -5.72
C HIS A 32 -2.97 -14.81 -4.23
N SER A 33 -2.83 -16.04 -3.74
CA SER A 33 -3.11 -16.36 -2.34
C SER A 33 -2.14 -15.63 -1.38
N ALA A 34 -0.88 -15.47 -1.79
CA ALA A 34 0.12 -14.76 -1.01
C ALA A 34 -0.16 -13.25 -0.92
N ILE A 35 -0.57 -12.61 -2.02
CA ILE A 35 -0.97 -11.18 -2.03
C ILE A 35 -2.15 -10.96 -1.10
N LEU A 36 -3.22 -11.75 -1.25
CA LEU A 36 -4.41 -11.62 -0.41
C LEU A 36 -4.07 -11.80 1.07
N LYS A 37 -3.27 -12.82 1.40
CA LYS A 37 -2.82 -13.04 2.78
C LYS A 37 -2.01 -11.86 3.32
N ALA A 38 -1.13 -11.27 2.51
CA ALA A 38 -0.28 -10.14 2.91
C ALA A 38 -1.07 -8.85 3.16
N TYR A 39 -2.21 -8.69 2.48
CA TYR A 39 -3.15 -7.58 2.66
C TYR A 39 -4.34 -7.93 3.57
N GLU A 40 -4.35 -9.12 4.17
CA GLU A 40 -5.43 -9.61 5.05
C GLU A 40 -6.81 -9.67 4.38
N PHE A 41 -6.83 -9.90 3.08
CA PHE A 41 -8.05 -10.09 2.30
C PHE A 41 -8.49 -11.56 2.36
N ASP A 42 -9.80 -11.79 2.29
CA ASP A 42 -10.32 -13.13 2.02
C ASP A 42 -10.06 -13.57 0.58
N ASN A 43 -10.22 -14.86 0.30
CA ASN A 43 -10.01 -15.46 -1.02
C ASN A 43 -11.31 -16.05 -1.54
N LYS A 44 -12.25 -15.18 -1.94
CA LYS A 44 -13.60 -15.55 -2.39
C LYS A 44 -13.98 -14.95 -3.73
N HIS A 45 -13.31 -13.87 -4.13
CA HIS A 45 -13.72 -13.10 -5.28
C HIS A 45 -12.94 -13.46 -6.54
N ALA A 46 -13.49 -13.02 -7.67
CA ALA A 46 -12.83 -13.12 -8.95
C ALA A 46 -11.52 -12.34 -8.98
N ALA A 47 -10.53 -12.86 -9.71
CA ALA A 47 -9.20 -12.27 -9.77
C ALA A 47 -8.55 -12.50 -11.14
N THR A 48 -7.71 -11.55 -11.56
CA THR A 48 -6.94 -11.66 -12.80
C THR A 48 -5.65 -10.87 -12.69
N PHE A 49 -4.53 -11.48 -13.07
CA PHE A 49 -3.30 -10.77 -13.40
C PHE A 49 -3.32 -10.40 -14.89
N TYR A 50 -2.77 -9.24 -15.21
CA TYR A 50 -2.48 -8.82 -16.57
C TYR A 50 -0.97 -8.66 -16.67
N ARG A 51 -0.34 -9.27 -17.68
CA ARG A 51 1.03 -8.88 -18.06
C ARG A 51 1.05 -7.39 -18.34
N SER A 52 2.09 -6.71 -17.90
CA SER A 52 2.18 -5.26 -18.03
C SER A 52 3.56 -4.81 -18.51
N ASN A 53 3.63 -3.56 -18.95
CA ASN A 53 4.84 -2.87 -19.36
C ASN A 53 5.17 -1.72 -18.41
N ASP A 54 6.18 -0.92 -18.75
CA ASP A 54 6.61 0.20 -17.91
C ASP A 54 5.58 1.31 -17.73
N ASN A 55 4.58 1.38 -18.62
CA ASN A 55 3.49 2.35 -18.57
C ASN A 55 2.21 1.76 -17.95
N TRP A 56 2.31 0.63 -17.24
CA TRP A 56 1.18 -0.06 -16.62
C TRP A 56 0.02 -0.36 -17.60
N GLN A 57 0.34 -0.79 -18.82
CA GLN A 57 -0.69 -1.18 -19.79
C GLN A 57 -1.08 -2.65 -19.66
N ARG A 58 -2.38 -2.92 -19.58
CA ARG A 58 -2.91 -4.29 -19.50
C ARG A 58 -2.69 -5.07 -20.79
N GLY A 59 -1.90 -6.13 -20.70
CA GLY A 59 -1.64 -7.10 -21.76
C GLY A 59 -2.43 -8.40 -21.56
N ARG A 60 -1.77 -9.53 -21.83
CA ARG A 60 -2.38 -10.87 -21.72
C ARG A 60 -2.82 -11.16 -20.29
N GLU A 61 -4.00 -11.77 -20.17
CA GLU A 61 -4.61 -12.17 -18.90
C GLU A 61 -4.10 -13.52 -18.40
N ILE A 62 -3.94 -13.62 -17.08
CA ILE A 62 -3.73 -14.82 -16.30
C ILE A 62 -4.81 -14.81 -15.21
N SER A 63 -5.93 -15.47 -15.46
CA SER A 63 -7.14 -15.39 -14.64
C SER A 63 -7.26 -16.57 -13.68
N LEU A 64 -7.90 -16.34 -12.53
CA LEU A 64 -8.13 -17.39 -11.53
C LEU A 64 -8.99 -18.52 -12.11
N GLN A 65 -9.95 -18.15 -12.96
CA GLN A 65 -10.79 -19.03 -13.77
C GLN A 65 -11.26 -18.27 -15.00
N LYS A 66 -11.89 -18.97 -15.95
CA LYS A 66 -12.59 -18.33 -17.06
C LYS A 66 -13.87 -17.66 -16.56
N TYR A 67 -14.11 -16.43 -16.98
CA TYR A 67 -15.31 -15.67 -16.66
C TYR A 67 -16.16 -15.49 -17.92
N ASP A 68 -17.45 -15.20 -17.74
CA ASP A 68 -18.36 -14.93 -18.85
C ASP A 68 -18.14 -13.48 -19.35
N LYS A 69 -17.09 -13.30 -20.15
CA LYS A 69 -16.76 -12.04 -20.82
C LYS A 69 -16.12 -12.30 -22.18
N GLU A 70 -16.12 -11.28 -23.03
CA GLU A 70 -15.41 -11.33 -24.30
C GLU A 70 -13.89 -11.22 -24.08
N TYR A 71 -13.14 -12.16 -24.65
CA TYR A 71 -11.69 -12.20 -24.58
C TYR A 71 -11.09 -11.93 -25.96
N LYS A 72 -10.11 -11.02 -26.03
CA LYS A 72 -9.30 -10.85 -27.25
C LYS A 72 -8.46 -12.09 -27.56
N ALA A 73 -8.02 -12.79 -26.50
CA ALA A 73 -7.31 -14.06 -26.55
C ALA A 73 -7.64 -14.85 -25.28
N GLU A 74 -7.68 -16.19 -25.39
CA GLU A 74 -7.96 -17.05 -24.25
C GLU A 74 -7.02 -16.76 -23.06
N PRO A 75 -7.56 -16.56 -21.85
CA PRO A 75 -6.77 -16.26 -20.67
C PRO A 75 -5.95 -17.49 -20.27
N LEU A 76 -4.78 -17.25 -19.71
CA LEU A 76 -4.05 -18.29 -18.99
C LEU A 76 -4.75 -18.55 -17.65
N ILE A 77 -4.67 -19.79 -17.14
CA ILE A 77 -5.25 -20.14 -15.84
C ILE A 77 -4.18 -20.09 -14.76
N MET A 78 -4.45 -19.37 -13.66
CA MET A 78 -3.49 -19.14 -12.57
C MET A 78 -2.93 -20.44 -11.98
N SER A 79 -3.75 -21.49 -11.83
CA SER A 79 -3.34 -22.78 -11.26
C SER A 79 -2.42 -23.60 -12.18
N GLU A 80 -2.40 -23.29 -13.47
CA GLU A 80 -1.64 -24.02 -14.50
C GLU A 80 -0.42 -23.22 -14.98
N THR A 81 -0.36 -21.93 -14.63
CA THR A 81 0.68 -20.99 -15.08
C THR A 81 1.70 -20.81 -13.98
N THR A 82 2.94 -21.23 -14.23
CA THR A 82 4.05 -21.01 -13.30
C THR A 82 4.55 -19.58 -13.40
N ILE A 83 5.02 -19.00 -12.29
CA ILE A 83 5.58 -17.65 -12.26
C ILE A 83 6.71 -17.54 -13.27
N GLY A 84 7.66 -18.48 -13.26
CA GLY A 84 8.83 -18.47 -14.14
C GLY A 84 8.51 -18.49 -15.63
N SER A 85 7.36 -19.06 -16.04
CA SER A 85 6.96 -19.06 -17.45
C SER A 85 6.56 -17.69 -17.98
N GLU A 86 6.22 -16.77 -17.08
CA GLU A 86 5.70 -15.44 -17.41
C GLU A 86 6.70 -14.31 -17.12
N ILE A 87 7.90 -14.64 -16.60
CA ILE A 87 8.97 -13.66 -16.39
C ILE A 87 9.89 -13.64 -17.60
N LYS A 88 9.88 -12.53 -18.34
CA LYS A 88 10.76 -12.32 -19.51
C LYS A 88 11.88 -11.33 -19.23
N ASP A 89 11.62 -10.38 -18.36
CA ASP A 89 12.52 -9.27 -18.06
C ASP A 89 12.82 -9.22 -16.54
N PRO A 90 14.00 -8.72 -16.13
CA PRO A 90 14.36 -8.57 -14.72
C PRO A 90 13.41 -7.67 -13.93
N ASN A 91 12.73 -6.74 -14.61
CA ASN A 91 11.78 -5.78 -14.04
C ASN A 91 10.35 -6.10 -14.52
N GLN A 92 10.01 -7.38 -14.68
CA GLN A 92 8.69 -7.79 -15.16
C GLN A 92 7.57 -7.20 -14.30
N LYS A 93 6.58 -6.58 -14.94
CA LYS A 93 5.41 -5.97 -14.31
C LYS A 93 4.13 -6.73 -14.62
N PHE A 94 3.21 -6.72 -13.66
CA PHE A 94 1.85 -7.23 -13.76
C PHE A 94 0.88 -6.29 -13.07
N ILE A 95 -0.35 -6.20 -13.58
CA ILE A 95 -1.46 -5.57 -12.87
C ILE A 95 -2.31 -6.68 -12.29
N TYR A 96 -2.56 -6.67 -11.00
CA TYR A 96 -3.39 -7.66 -10.33
C TYR A 96 -4.70 -7.00 -9.91
N THR A 97 -5.82 -7.48 -10.47
CA THR A 97 -7.16 -7.03 -10.07
C THR A 97 -7.85 -8.12 -9.27
N TYR A 98 -8.43 -7.76 -8.14
CA TYR A 98 -9.18 -8.63 -7.25
C TYR A 98 -10.54 -8.03 -6.92
N ASP A 99 -11.58 -8.86 -6.85
CA ASP A 99 -12.97 -8.45 -6.67
C ASP A 99 -13.40 -7.41 -7.71
N PHE A 100 -13.96 -7.89 -8.84
CA PHE A 100 -14.37 -7.00 -9.93
C PHE A 100 -15.51 -6.05 -9.57
N VAL A 101 -16.19 -6.25 -8.43
CA VAL A 101 -17.22 -5.33 -7.94
C VAL A 101 -16.58 -4.17 -7.18
N LYS A 102 -15.55 -4.46 -6.36
CA LYS A 102 -14.83 -3.44 -5.59
C LYS A 102 -13.67 -2.80 -6.35
N GLY A 103 -13.11 -3.49 -7.34
CA GLY A 103 -12.07 -2.98 -8.22
C GLY A 103 -10.69 -2.90 -7.56
N TRP A 104 -10.38 -3.74 -6.56
CA TRP A 104 -9.06 -3.71 -5.92
C TRP A 104 -7.97 -3.98 -6.94
N THR A 105 -7.08 -3.02 -7.12
CA THR A 105 -6.00 -3.11 -8.10
C THR A 105 -4.66 -2.93 -7.42
N PHE A 106 -3.73 -3.83 -7.76
CA PHE A 106 -2.37 -3.83 -7.26
C PHE A 106 -1.39 -3.81 -8.43
N LEU A 107 -0.40 -2.95 -8.35
CA LEU A 107 0.71 -2.89 -9.30
C LEU A 107 1.80 -3.83 -8.79
N VAL A 108 2.13 -4.88 -9.54
CA VAL A 108 3.04 -5.94 -9.09
C VAL A 108 4.30 -5.92 -9.94
N GLU A 109 5.44 -5.66 -9.31
CA GLU A 109 6.74 -5.51 -9.99
C GLU A 109 7.76 -6.52 -9.44
N LEU A 110 8.49 -7.19 -10.33
CA LEU A 110 9.65 -7.98 -9.96
C LEU A 110 10.79 -7.06 -9.57
N ILE A 111 11.17 -7.05 -8.29
CA ILE A 111 12.21 -6.16 -7.76
C ILE A 111 13.53 -6.90 -7.46
N ASN A 112 13.50 -8.23 -7.38
CA ASN A 112 14.71 -9.02 -7.13
C ASN A 112 14.57 -10.47 -7.59
N VAL A 113 15.69 -11.03 -8.07
CA VAL A 113 15.83 -12.46 -8.39
C VAL A 113 17.02 -13.02 -7.60
N SER A 114 16.75 -13.95 -6.69
CA SER A 114 17.76 -14.71 -5.97
C SER A 114 17.93 -16.08 -6.61
N LYS A 115 19.18 -16.53 -6.77
CA LYS A 115 19.50 -17.88 -7.28
C LYS A 115 19.35 -18.96 -6.22
N GLU A 116 19.38 -18.56 -4.95
CA GLU A 116 19.38 -19.47 -3.81
C GLU A 116 18.10 -19.34 -2.99
N GLU A 117 17.59 -20.49 -2.57
CA GLU A 117 16.45 -20.62 -1.68
C GLU A 117 16.95 -20.64 -0.24
N SER A 118 16.32 -19.87 0.64
CA SER A 118 16.62 -19.94 2.07
C SER A 118 16.01 -21.21 2.67
N PRO A 119 16.79 -22.09 3.32
CA PRO A 119 16.26 -23.30 3.95
C PRO A 119 15.37 -23.00 5.17
N LYS A 120 15.35 -21.74 5.65
CA LYS A 120 14.56 -21.30 6.80
C LYS A 120 13.22 -20.70 6.42
N THR A 121 12.96 -20.52 5.12
CA THR A 121 11.77 -19.80 4.63
C THR A 121 10.85 -20.78 3.91
N SER A 122 9.60 -20.85 4.36
CA SER A 122 8.54 -21.49 3.57
C SER A 122 8.01 -20.49 2.54
N TYR A 123 7.86 -20.91 1.29
CA TYR A 123 7.41 -20.06 0.19
C TYR A 123 6.00 -20.48 -0.27
N PRO A 124 5.10 -19.55 -0.65
CA PRO A 124 5.28 -18.09 -0.67
C PRO A 124 5.38 -17.50 0.73
N SER A 125 6.06 -16.36 0.86
CA SER A 125 6.10 -15.59 2.12
C SER A 125 6.12 -14.10 1.88
N THR A 126 5.59 -13.34 2.83
CA THR A 126 5.71 -11.88 2.86
C THR A 126 7.06 -11.51 3.50
N ALA A 127 7.97 -10.95 2.72
CA ALA A 127 9.28 -10.52 3.17
C ALA A 127 9.26 -9.11 3.78
N ARG A 128 8.33 -8.24 3.36
CA ARG A 128 8.16 -6.88 3.89
C ARG A 128 6.71 -6.44 3.79
N SER A 129 6.27 -5.67 4.78
CA SER A 129 5.00 -4.94 4.76
C SER A 129 5.26 -3.49 5.09
N GLU A 130 4.85 -2.57 4.23
CA GLU A 130 4.99 -1.13 4.40
C GLU A 130 3.61 -0.46 4.30
N GLY A 131 3.34 0.51 5.16
CA GLY A 131 2.05 1.20 5.22
C GLY A 131 0.89 0.35 5.76
N ILE A 132 -0.20 1.03 6.13
CA ILE A 132 -1.42 0.39 6.60
C ILE A 132 -2.21 -0.09 5.38
N GLY A 133 -2.50 -1.39 5.31
CA GLY A 133 -3.25 -1.96 4.20
C GLY A 133 -4.70 -1.46 4.17
N PRO A 134 -5.33 -1.33 2.99
CA PRO A 134 -6.74 -0.98 2.90
C PRO A 134 -7.61 -2.04 3.59
N ALA A 135 -8.74 -1.62 4.15
CA ALA A 135 -9.70 -2.55 4.71
C ALA A 135 -10.64 -3.08 3.62
N GLN A 136 -10.58 -4.38 3.32
CA GLN A 136 -11.30 -5.01 2.18
C GLN A 136 -12.81 -4.69 2.15
N TYR A 137 -13.45 -4.60 3.31
CA TYR A 137 -14.89 -4.36 3.45
C TYR A 137 -15.19 -3.03 4.16
N GLY A 138 -14.25 -2.08 4.11
CA GLY A 138 -14.28 -0.84 4.88
C GLY A 138 -13.73 -1.03 6.29
N THR A 139 -13.57 0.09 7.02
CA THR A 139 -13.14 0.08 8.42
C THR A 139 -14.17 -0.66 9.25
N LYS A 140 -13.94 -1.97 9.44
CA LYS A 140 -14.52 -2.69 10.56
C LYS A 140 -13.94 -1.97 11.78
N SER A 141 -14.72 -1.08 12.40
CA SER A 141 -14.29 -0.33 13.57
C SER A 141 -13.74 -1.33 14.59
N LEU A 142 -12.41 -1.41 14.71
CA LEU A 142 -11.74 -2.30 15.66
C LEU A 142 -12.01 -1.85 17.10
N LEU A 143 -12.68 -0.71 17.28
CA LEU A 143 -13.03 -0.14 18.55
C LEU A 143 -14.47 -0.37 18.99
N GLY A 144 -15.32 -0.97 18.15
CA GLY A 144 -16.74 -1.15 18.49
C GLY A 144 -17.42 0.16 18.94
N ASP A 145 -18.51 0.04 19.70
CA ASP A 145 -19.33 1.17 20.18
C ASP A 145 -18.59 2.19 21.07
N LYS A 146 -17.30 1.98 21.40
CA LYS A 146 -16.53 2.84 22.30
C LYS A 146 -16.11 4.19 21.71
N PHE A 147 -16.16 4.36 20.39
CA PHE A 147 -15.94 5.68 19.80
C PHE A 147 -17.17 6.59 19.94
N VAL A 148 -18.38 6.02 19.98
CA VAL A 148 -19.62 6.77 20.22
C VAL A 148 -19.58 7.41 21.62
N ASP A 149 -19.09 6.66 22.62
CA ASP A 149 -18.91 7.17 24.00
C ASP A 149 -17.84 8.27 24.13
N ILE A 150 -16.82 8.31 23.26
CA ILE A 150 -15.77 9.35 23.30
C ILE A 150 -16.26 10.61 22.60
N GLU A 151 -16.98 10.47 21.48
CA GLU A 151 -17.58 11.60 20.77
C GLU A 151 -18.70 12.26 21.61
N GLU A 152 -19.52 11.48 22.32
CA GLU A 152 -20.53 12.03 23.26
C GLU A 152 -19.92 12.72 24.49
N LYS A 153 -18.73 12.32 24.92
CA LYS A 153 -18.09 12.87 26.13
C LYS A 153 -17.22 14.11 25.88
N TYR A 154 -16.86 14.36 24.62
CA TYR A 154 -16.08 15.52 24.18
C TYR A 154 -16.88 16.45 23.24
N ASP A 155 -18.21 16.42 23.31
CA ASP A 155 -19.04 17.49 22.75
C ASP A 155 -18.80 18.79 23.54
N LEU A 156 -17.80 19.55 23.10
CA LEU A 156 -17.42 20.88 23.58
C LEU A 156 -18.44 21.97 23.19
N SER A 157 -19.69 21.62 22.84
CA SER A 157 -20.70 22.57 22.37
C SER A 157 -21.92 22.76 23.27
N ALA A 158 -21.81 22.52 24.59
CA ALA A 158 -22.84 22.99 25.52
C ALA A 158 -22.30 23.28 26.93
N GLY A 159 -21.91 24.53 27.20
CA GLY A 159 -21.81 24.97 28.60
C GLY A 159 -20.87 26.11 28.98
N ALA A 160 -20.32 26.90 28.05
CA ALA A 160 -19.63 28.14 28.42
C ALA A 160 -20.56 29.36 28.25
N GLU A 161 -21.61 29.44 29.05
CA GLU A 161 -22.30 30.71 29.27
C GLU A 161 -21.51 31.59 30.24
N GLY A 162 -21.12 32.77 29.75
CA GLY A 162 -21.21 33.99 30.56
C GLY A 162 -19.89 34.59 31.06
N PHE A 163 -19.27 35.44 30.23
CA PHE A 163 -18.82 36.75 30.73
C PHE A 163 -19.32 37.84 29.80
N GLY A 164 -20.04 38.79 30.41
CA GLY A 164 -20.89 39.76 29.75
C GLY A 164 -20.15 40.85 28.98
N ARG A 165 -20.86 41.29 27.93
CA ARG A 165 -20.62 42.46 27.09
C ARG A 165 -20.78 43.77 27.87
N GLU A 166 -19.78 44.65 27.81
CA GLU A 166 -19.87 46.11 27.60
C GLU A 166 -18.51 46.50 26.96
N GLY A 167 -18.34 47.22 25.84
CA GLY A 167 -19.19 48.12 25.09
C GLY A 167 -18.39 49.41 24.83
N VAL A 168 -17.95 49.62 23.57
CA VAL A 168 -17.57 50.92 22.94
C VAL A 168 -16.22 51.51 23.41
N SER A 169 -15.33 52.11 22.60
CA SER A 169 -15.39 52.85 21.33
C SER A 169 -14.04 52.81 20.59
N ASP A 170 -14.13 52.78 19.26
CA ASP A 170 -13.37 53.56 18.27
C ASP A 170 -12.21 54.44 18.77
N THR A 171 -11.00 54.23 18.22
CA THR A 171 -10.16 55.31 17.64
C THR A 171 -8.96 54.68 16.94
N GLY A 172 -8.83 54.98 15.64
CA GLY A 172 -7.73 54.51 14.81
C GLY A 172 -6.46 55.36 14.93
N VAL A 173 -5.33 54.75 14.57
CA VAL A 173 -4.01 55.25 14.14
C VAL A 173 -3.07 54.03 14.24
N ASP A 174 -2.07 53.77 13.42
CA ASP A 174 -1.53 54.35 12.20
C ASP A 174 -0.69 53.23 11.56
N ALA A 175 -0.44 53.32 10.26
CA ALA A 175 0.53 52.48 9.59
C ALA A 175 1.94 53.00 9.88
N GLU A 176 2.89 52.12 10.24
CA GLU A 176 4.33 52.35 10.00
C GLU A 176 5.04 51.00 9.89
N GLU A 177 5.82 50.85 8.81
CA GLU A 177 6.79 49.80 8.56
C GLU A 177 7.95 49.85 9.56
N THR A 178 8.62 48.72 9.83
CA THR A 178 10.10 48.56 9.69
C THR A 178 10.55 47.13 10.05
N GLU A 179 11.26 46.50 9.10
CA GLU A 179 12.59 45.82 9.19
C GLU A 179 13.09 45.34 10.57
N ASP A 180 13.90 44.31 10.78
CA ASP A 180 14.55 43.19 10.06
C ASP A 180 15.41 42.50 11.17
N GLU A 181 15.99 41.32 10.89
CA GLU A 181 17.08 40.67 11.64
C GLU A 181 16.68 40.01 12.99
N THR A 182 17.12 38.81 13.39
CA THR A 182 18.24 37.97 12.96
C THR A 182 18.03 36.52 13.41
N PHE A 183 18.56 35.62 12.59
CA PHE A 183 18.73 34.20 12.82
C PHE A 183 19.95 33.97 13.73
N THR A 184 19.82 33.20 14.80
CA THR A 184 20.96 32.62 15.54
C THR A 184 20.79 31.11 15.65
N ASP A 185 21.57 30.43 14.83
CA ASP A 185 21.92 29.01 14.90
C ASP A 185 23.09 28.88 15.88
N GLU A 186 22.93 28.11 16.96
CA GLU A 186 24.06 27.66 17.77
C GLU A 186 24.35 26.19 17.46
N SER A 187 25.40 26.03 16.65
CA SER A 187 26.18 24.82 16.51
C SER A 187 27.12 24.65 17.71
N GLU A 188 27.16 23.47 18.33
CA GLU A 188 28.37 22.93 18.97
C GLU A 188 28.69 21.54 18.40
N GLY A 189 29.82 21.47 17.66
CA GLY A 189 30.60 20.26 17.46
C GLY A 189 31.38 19.90 18.74
N GLY A 190 32.10 18.78 18.84
CA GLY A 190 32.53 17.84 17.83
C GLY A 190 33.36 16.70 18.42
N THR A 191 33.67 15.76 17.53
CA THR A 191 34.89 14.94 17.43
C THR A 191 35.33 14.05 18.59
N HIS A 192 35.39 12.74 18.31
CA HIS A 192 36.37 11.83 18.89
C HIS A 192 36.91 10.92 17.76
N GLU A 193 38.14 11.18 17.32
CA GLU A 193 39.03 10.20 16.69
C GLU A 193 40.07 9.79 17.75
N GLU A 194 40.36 8.49 17.87
CA GLU A 194 41.66 7.93 17.47
C GLU A 194 41.83 6.47 17.93
N GLU A 195 42.64 5.80 17.12
CA GLU A 195 43.03 4.40 17.06
C GLU A 195 43.65 3.82 18.34
N TYR A 196 43.54 2.48 18.48
CA TYR A 196 44.66 1.56 18.70
C TYR A 196 44.30 0.16 18.16
#